data_AF-A0AAV8WXG3-F1
#
_entry.id   AF-A0AAV8WXG3-F1
#
_cell.length_a   1.000
_cell.length_b   1.000
_cell.length_c   1.000
_cell.angle_alpha   90.00
_cell.angle_beta   90.00
_cell.angle_gamma   90.00
#
_symmetry.space_group_name_H-M   'P 1'
#
loop_
_entity.id
_entity.type
_entity.pdbx_description
1 polymer ?
#
loop_
_entity_poly.entity_id
_entity_poly.type
_entity_poly.pdbx_seq_one_letter_code
_entity_poly.pdbx_strand_id
1 'polypeptide(L)'
;MLNFQLMTERDRREAAAIEKRRQFEEERKKEFLILIDTATLERQVEEKTQRVSEQKRIDSIFEEQLKKADEIAIALDRKEKRSFYGRLRRFSERAKLQFEINNFRKNYQKPEDRREYDLNDPNLIKKELPPRFYDEDPRLGPSSAQKFEGEDLQNEQRAKIQREEIRAWLDQQVREKNMADKEQKAADEAYKAAADEKYCEKQNRNRQTTEDNMAEIYNSLTSDLLSESHEVAQSNLGLDRRIGFVYKGMTAKKRKSEGRSTSPN
;
A
#
# COMPACT_ATOMS: atom_id res chain seq x y z
N MET A 1 58.79 28.40 -182.03
CA MET A 1 58.09 29.58 -182.56
C MET A 1 56.78 29.75 -181.79
N LEU A 2 56.55 30.96 -181.23
CA LEU A 2 55.30 31.53 -180.68
C LEU A 2 54.67 30.83 -179.44
N ASN A 3 54.07 31.48 -178.43
CA ASN A 3 53.73 32.88 -178.12
C ASN A 3 53.56 32.99 -176.59
N PHE A 4 54.23 33.93 -175.92
CA PHE A 4 53.96 34.28 -174.52
C PHE A 4 52.72 35.19 -174.47
N GLN A 5 51.61 34.70 -173.93
CA GLN A 5 50.47 35.55 -173.56
C GLN A 5 50.61 35.92 -172.07
N LEU A 6 50.85 37.21 -171.78
CA LEU A 6 50.94 37.74 -170.42
C LEU A 6 49.63 37.50 -169.64
N MET A 7 49.69 36.86 -168.47
CA MET A 7 48.62 36.97 -167.46
C MET A 7 48.50 38.42 -167.00
N THR A 8 47.27 38.93 -166.93
CA THR A 8 46.99 40.34 -166.62
C THR A 8 46.97 40.56 -165.11
N GLU A 9 47.13 41.82 -164.65
CA GLU A 9 47.13 42.18 -163.22
C GLU A 9 45.87 41.71 -162.46
N ARG A 10 44.76 41.54 -163.18
CA ARG A 10 43.47 41.07 -162.65
C ARG A 10 43.56 39.61 -162.16
N ASP A 11 44.28 38.76 -162.90
CA ASP A 11 44.42 37.33 -162.60
C ASP A 11 45.32 37.08 -161.37
N ARG A 12 46.32 37.95 -161.14
CA ARG A 12 47.18 37.89 -159.94
C ARG A 12 46.44 38.28 -158.66
N ARG A 13 45.53 39.25 -158.73
CA ARG A 13 44.67 39.62 -157.60
C ARG A 13 43.65 38.52 -157.27
N GLU A 14 43.09 37.87 -158.30
CA GLU A 14 42.15 36.77 -158.11
C GLU A 14 42.84 35.55 -157.48
N ALA A 15 44.05 35.19 -157.93
CA ALA A 15 44.85 34.12 -157.33
C ALA A 15 45.19 34.40 -155.86
N ALA A 16 45.59 35.63 -155.52
CA ALA A 16 45.90 36.00 -154.13
C ALA A 16 44.67 36.00 -153.21
N ALA A 17 43.48 36.34 -153.73
CA ALA A 17 42.23 36.29 -152.98
C ALA A 17 41.77 34.84 -152.72
N ILE A 18 42.00 33.94 -153.69
CA ILE A 18 41.73 32.50 -153.55
C ILE A 18 42.67 31.89 -152.49
N GLU A 19 43.96 32.24 -152.52
CA GLU A 19 44.94 31.74 -151.53
C GLU A 19 44.60 32.20 -150.11
N LYS A 20 44.21 33.47 -149.93
CA LYS A 20 43.78 33.99 -148.61
C LYS A 20 42.51 33.31 -148.09
N ARG A 21 41.53 33.03 -148.96
CA ARG A 21 40.33 32.26 -148.56
C ARG A 21 40.67 30.85 -148.12
N ARG A 22 41.63 30.22 -148.79
CA ARG A 22 42.10 28.88 -148.45
C ARG A 22 42.81 28.84 -147.10
N GLN A 23 43.64 29.85 -146.80
CA GLN A 23 44.31 30.00 -145.51
C GLN A 23 43.31 30.20 -144.36
N PHE A 24 42.30 31.05 -144.53
CA PHE A 24 41.27 31.24 -143.51
C PHE A 24 40.39 30.00 -143.31
N GLU A 25 40.08 29.22 -144.36
CA GLU A 25 39.36 27.94 -144.20
C GLU A 25 40.21 26.87 -143.49
N GLU A 26 41.52 26.84 -143.71
CA GLU A 26 42.42 25.93 -143.00
C GLU A 26 42.59 26.28 -141.52
N GLU A 27 42.63 27.57 -141.18
CA GLU A 27 42.63 28.05 -139.79
C GLU A 27 41.30 27.72 -139.09
N ARG A 28 40.16 27.92 -139.77
CA ARG A 28 38.84 27.57 -139.22
C ARG A 28 38.62 26.07 -139.07
N LYS A 29 39.18 25.25 -139.96
CA LYS A 29 39.15 23.78 -139.85
C LYS A 29 40.04 23.26 -138.72
N LYS A 30 41.14 23.96 -138.38
CA LYS A 30 41.96 23.65 -137.20
C LYS A 30 41.23 23.90 -135.88
N GLU A 31 40.36 24.90 -135.80
CA GLU A 31 39.56 25.18 -134.60
C GLU A 31 38.38 24.21 -134.40
N PHE A 32 37.85 23.61 -135.47
CA PHE A 32 36.69 22.71 -135.39
C PHE A 32 37.03 21.25 -135.04
N LEU A 33 38.30 20.96 -134.75
CA LEU A 33 38.72 19.67 -134.20
C LEU A 33 38.46 19.70 -132.70
N ILE A 34 37.33 19.15 -132.27
CA ILE A 34 36.83 19.07 -130.87
C ILE A 34 37.99 18.99 -129.86
N LEU A 35 38.38 20.15 -129.33
CA LEU A 35 39.43 20.31 -128.32
C LEU A 35 38.81 20.01 -126.95
N ILE A 36 38.68 18.73 -126.62
CA ILE A 36 38.47 18.32 -125.23
C ILE A 36 39.83 18.48 -124.53
N ASP A 37 39.91 19.41 -123.59
CA ASP A 37 41.11 19.65 -122.79
C ASP A 37 41.30 18.48 -121.79
N THR A 38 41.97 17.43 -122.25
CA THR A 38 42.22 16.21 -121.48
C THR A 38 43.05 16.48 -120.23
N ALA A 39 43.97 17.45 -120.27
CA ALA A 39 44.84 17.80 -119.15
C ALA A 39 44.04 18.45 -117.99
N THR A 40 43.07 19.31 -118.30
CA THR A 40 42.18 19.86 -117.26
C THR A 40 41.21 18.84 -116.70
N LEU A 41 40.71 17.90 -117.52
CA LEU A 41 39.84 16.81 -117.08
C LEU A 41 40.56 15.80 -116.19
N GLU A 42 41.78 15.40 -116.54
CA GLU A 42 42.63 14.53 -115.70
C GLU A 42 42.88 15.17 -114.34
N ARG A 43 43.19 16.49 -114.32
CA ARG A 43 43.34 17.25 -113.08
C ARG A 43 42.04 17.30 -112.26
N GLN A 44 40.87 17.45 -112.89
CA GLN A 44 39.57 17.41 -112.22
C GLN A 44 39.26 16.01 -111.65
N VAL A 45 39.66 14.94 -112.34
CA VAL A 45 39.49 13.56 -111.88
C VAL A 45 40.41 13.27 -110.69
N GLU A 46 41.67 13.71 -110.73
CA GLU A 46 42.60 13.61 -109.61
C GLU A 46 42.11 14.40 -108.39
N GLU A 47 41.64 15.64 -108.58
CA GLU A 47 41.07 16.44 -107.50
C GLU A 47 39.83 15.78 -106.89
N LYS A 48 38.95 15.20 -107.72
CA LYS A 48 37.74 14.51 -107.25
C LYS A 48 38.06 13.20 -106.53
N THR A 49 39.05 12.45 -107.00
CA THR A 49 39.50 11.21 -106.32
C THR A 49 40.22 11.49 -105.01
N GLN A 50 41.00 12.57 -104.92
CA GLN A 50 41.57 13.06 -103.66
C GLN A 50 40.49 13.50 -102.68
N ARG A 51 39.49 14.27 -103.12
CA ARG A 51 38.34 14.65 -102.28
C ARG A 51 37.56 13.44 -101.77
N VAL A 52 37.32 12.44 -102.62
CA VAL A 52 36.60 11.22 -102.23
C VAL A 52 37.43 10.36 -101.28
N SER A 53 38.75 10.26 -101.49
CA SER A 53 39.63 9.49 -100.59
C SER A 53 39.80 10.18 -99.24
N GLU A 54 39.85 11.52 -99.22
CA GLU A 54 39.85 12.32 -98.00
C GLU A 54 38.52 12.21 -97.24
N GLN A 55 37.38 12.28 -97.95
CA GLN A 55 36.07 12.06 -97.33
C GLN A 55 35.95 10.65 -96.74
N LYS A 56 36.36 9.61 -97.47
CA LYS A 56 36.38 8.23 -96.96
C LYS A 56 37.28 8.09 -95.73
N ARG A 57 38.42 8.79 -95.70
CA ARG A 57 39.32 8.81 -94.54
C ARG A 57 38.65 9.49 -93.35
N ILE A 58 37.98 10.62 -93.57
CA ILE A 58 37.22 11.33 -92.55
C ILE A 58 36.08 10.46 -92.02
N ASP A 59 35.28 9.86 -92.90
CA ASP A 59 34.17 8.96 -92.55
C ASP A 59 34.67 7.75 -91.75
N SER A 60 35.78 7.13 -92.16
CA SER A 60 36.40 6.02 -91.43
C SER A 60 36.85 6.42 -90.02
N ILE A 61 37.40 7.63 -89.85
CA ILE A 61 37.79 8.15 -88.53
C ILE A 61 36.53 8.36 -87.67
N PHE A 62 35.47 8.93 -88.23
CA PHE A 62 34.21 9.12 -87.52
C PHE A 62 33.55 7.79 -87.13
N GLU A 63 33.55 6.79 -88.00
CA GLU A 63 33.05 5.45 -87.69
C GLU A 63 33.82 4.80 -86.54
N GLU A 64 35.14 4.91 -86.51
CA GLU A 64 35.95 4.42 -85.39
C GLU A 64 35.65 5.16 -84.08
N GLN A 65 35.46 6.48 -84.14
CA GLN A 65 35.07 7.28 -82.97
C GLN A 65 33.68 6.89 -82.48
N LEU A 66 32.74 6.61 -83.39
CA LEU A 66 31.38 6.17 -83.05
C LEU A 66 31.41 4.81 -82.34
N LYS A 67 32.17 3.84 -82.86
CA LYS A 67 32.35 2.52 -82.23
C LYS A 67 32.92 2.64 -80.82
N LYS A 68 33.94 3.50 -80.63
CA LYS A 68 34.52 3.77 -79.31
C LYS A 68 33.50 4.42 -78.37
N ALA A 69 32.69 5.36 -78.86
CA ALA A 69 31.65 6.00 -78.07
C ALA A 69 30.56 5.00 -77.62
N ASP A 70 30.12 4.11 -78.51
CA ASP A 70 29.16 3.05 -78.20
C ASP A 70 29.69 2.06 -77.16
N GLU A 71 30.95 1.64 -77.29
CA GLU A 71 31.61 0.78 -76.29
C GLU A 71 31.68 1.43 -74.90
N ILE A 72 32.02 2.73 -74.85
CA ILE A 72 32.03 3.51 -73.62
C ILE A 72 30.63 3.58 -73.01
N ALA A 73 29.60 3.84 -73.83
CA ALA A 73 28.21 3.91 -73.36
C ALA A 73 27.75 2.58 -72.75
N ILE A 74 28.04 1.45 -73.41
CA ILE A 74 27.72 0.11 -72.90
C ILE A 74 28.48 -0.19 -71.60
N ALA A 75 29.75 0.19 -71.52
CA ALA A 75 30.56 -0.03 -70.32
C ALA A 75 30.06 0.79 -69.12
N LEU A 76 29.62 2.03 -69.35
CA LEU A 76 29.01 2.88 -68.33
C LEU A 76 27.67 2.31 -67.84
N ASP A 77 26.78 1.92 -68.76
CA ASP A 77 25.48 1.30 -68.42
C ASP A 77 25.67 0.00 -67.59
N ARG A 78 26.64 -0.85 -67.96
CA ARG A 78 27.00 -2.04 -67.17
C ARG A 78 27.48 -1.69 -65.77
N LYS A 79 28.31 -0.65 -65.61
CA LYS A 79 28.78 -0.19 -64.29
C LYS A 79 27.64 0.36 -63.44
N GLU A 80 26.76 1.17 -64.03
CA GLU A 80 25.59 1.73 -63.34
C GLU A 80 24.65 0.63 -62.86
N LYS A 81 24.27 -0.30 -63.75
CA LYS A 81 23.44 -1.47 -63.40
C LYS A 81 24.08 -2.30 -62.31
N ARG A 82 25.38 -2.65 -62.43
CA ARG A 82 26.09 -3.43 -61.40
C ARG A 82 26.12 -2.71 -60.05
N SER A 83 26.36 -1.40 -60.04
CA SER A 83 26.35 -0.57 -58.84
C SER A 83 24.95 -0.46 -58.23
N PHE A 84 23.93 -0.30 -59.07
CA PHE A 84 22.53 -0.19 -58.68
C PHE A 84 22.02 -1.51 -58.06
N TYR A 85 22.14 -2.63 -58.77
CA TYR A 85 21.76 -3.94 -58.25
C TYR A 85 22.59 -4.34 -57.02
N GLY A 86 23.88 -4.00 -56.99
CA GLY A 86 24.73 -4.20 -55.83
C GLY A 86 24.31 -3.35 -54.61
N ARG A 87 23.74 -2.16 -54.82
CA ARG A 87 23.12 -1.36 -53.76
C ARG A 87 21.80 -1.94 -53.29
N LEU A 88 20.92 -2.31 -54.22
CA LEU A 88 19.60 -2.86 -53.92
C LEU A 88 19.70 -4.19 -53.15
N ARG A 89 20.62 -5.08 -53.57
CA ARG A 89 20.91 -6.33 -52.87
C ARG A 89 21.39 -6.07 -51.44
N ARG A 90 22.36 -5.18 -51.26
CA ARG A 90 22.86 -4.79 -49.92
C ARG A 90 21.75 -4.19 -49.06
N PHE A 91 20.86 -3.38 -49.64
CA PHE A 91 19.72 -2.80 -48.92
C PHE A 91 18.76 -3.90 -48.43
N SER A 92 18.40 -4.85 -49.29
CA SER A 92 17.52 -5.97 -48.93
C SER A 92 18.16 -6.89 -47.88
N GLU A 93 19.44 -7.22 -48.00
CA GLU A 93 20.18 -8.02 -47.01
C GLU A 93 20.21 -7.31 -45.64
N ARG A 94 20.49 -5.99 -45.62
CA ARG A 94 20.44 -5.19 -44.39
C ARG A 94 19.03 -5.17 -43.78
N ALA A 95 17.99 -5.09 -44.60
CA ALA A 95 16.61 -5.11 -44.12
C ALA A 95 16.24 -6.46 -43.48
N LYS A 96 16.65 -7.58 -44.10
CA LYS A 96 16.45 -8.93 -43.54
C LYS A 96 17.19 -9.10 -42.22
N LEU A 97 18.47 -8.73 -42.18
CA LEU A 97 19.27 -8.79 -40.96
C LEU A 97 18.65 -7.92 -39.85
N GLN A 98 18.20 -6.72 -40.18
CA GLN A 98 17.55 -5.84 -39.21
C GLN A 98 16.24 -6.44 -38.68
N PHE A 99 15.46 -7.09 -39.54
CA PHE A 99 14.24 -7.79 -39.14
C PHE A 99 14.54 -8.95 -38.19
N GLU A 100 15.55 -9.77 -38.50
CA GLU A 100 15.98 -10.87 -37.63
C GLU A 100 16.51 -10.37 -36.28
N ILE A 101 17.32 -9.31 -36.27
CA ILE A 101 17.82 -8.67 -35.04
C ILE A 101 16.65 -8.14 -34.21
N ASN A 102 15.67 -7.49 -34.83
CA ASN A 102 14.51 -6.96 -34.12
C ASN A 102 13.62 -8.08 -33.57
N ASN A 103 13.45 -9.18 -34.31
CA ASN A 103 12.73 -10.36 -33.82
C ASN A 103 13.46 -10.99 -32.63
N PHE A 104 14.78 -11.11 -32.70
CA PHE A 104 15.60 -11.61 -31.59
C PHE A 104 15.48 -10.72 -30.35
N ARG A 105 15.61 -9.39 -30.53
CA ARG A 105 15.41 -8.39 -29.46
C ARG A 105 14.04 -8.54 -28.81
N LYS A 106 12.98 -8.65 -29.61
CA LYS A 106 11.60 -8.77 -29.13
C LYS A 106 11.35 -10.06 -28.37
N ASN A 107 11.96 -11.16 -28.79
CA ASN A 107 11.66 -12.48 -28.23
C ASN A 107 12.55 -12.86 -27.04
N TYR A 108 13.81 -12.43 -27.04
CA TYR A 108 14.84 -12.89 -26.09
C TYR A 108 15.54 -11.78 -25.31
N GLN A 109 15.30 -10.51 -25.63
CA GLN A 109 15.90 -9.36 -24.92
C GLN A 109 14.83 -8.48 -24.30
N LYS A 110 13.75 -9.11 -23.84
CA LYS A 110 12.66 -8.42 -23.16
C LYS A 110 13.14 -7.89 -21.80
N PRO A 111 12.64 -6.73 -21.35
CA PRO A 111 12.94 -6.22 -20.02
C PRO A 111 12.60 -7.22 -18.90
N GLU A 112 11.51 -7.96 -19.09
CA GLU A 112 10.99 -8.94 -18.12
C GLU A 112 11.92 -10.13 -17.90
N ASP A 113 12.73 -10.49 -18.91
CA ASP A 113 13.66 -11.62 -18.87
C ASP A 113 15.02 -11.24 -18.25
N ARG A 114 15.19 -9.99 -17.81
CA ARG A 114 16.43 -9.54 -17.17
C ARG A 114 16.58 -10.13 -15.77
N ARG A 115 17.82 -10.37 -15.36
CA ARG A 115 18.15 -10.94 -14.05
C ARG A 115 17.67 -10.07 -12.89
N GLU A 116 17.67 -8.76 -13.10
CA GLU A 116 17.28 -7.72 -12.16
C GLU A 116 15.86 -7.17 -12.41
N TYR A 117 15.03 -7.87 -13.18
CA TYR A 117 13.68 -7.39 -13.47
C TYR A 117 12.80 -7.34 -12.22
N ASP A 118 12.98 -8.28 -11.29
CA ASP A 118 12.31 -8.27 -9.99
C ASP A 118 12.53 -6.96 -9.22
N LEU A 119 13.75 -6.44 -9.23
CA LEU A 119 14.10 -5.15 -8.63
C LEU A 119 13.55 -3.95 -9.40
N ASN A 120 13.36 -4.07 -10.72
CA ASN A 120 12.93 -2.99 -11.61
C ASN A 120 11.46 -3.10 -12.04
N ASP A 121 10.69 -4.03 -11.47
CA ASP A 121 9.28 -4.23 -11.82
C ASP A 121 8.47 -3.00 -11.38
N PRO A 122 7.80 -2.29 -12.30
CA PRO A 122 6.98 -1.13 -11.95
C PRO A 122 5.88 -1.44 -10.94
N ASN A 123 5.47 -2.70 -10.82
CA ASN A 123 4.44 -3.16 -9.90
C ASN A 123 5.00 -3.93 -8.68
N LEU A 124 6.31 -3.87 -8.41
CA LEU A 124 6.94 -4.58 -7.29
C LEU A 124 6.20 -4.37 -5.96
N ILE A 125 5.96 -3.11 -5.59
CA ILE A 125 5.29 -2.74 -4.32
C ILE A 125 3.87 -3.33 -4.22
N LYS A 126 3.18 -3.53 -5.34
CA LYS A 126 1.82 -4.12 -5.35
C LYS A 126 1.85 -5.64 -5.22
N LYS A 127 2.94 -6.28 -5.62
CA LYS A 127 3.14 -7.73 -5.55
C LYS A 127 3.75 -8.16 -4.22
N GLU A 128 4.50 -7.27 -3.57
CA GLU A 128 5.10 -7.51 -2.26
C GLU A 128 4.02 -7.77 -1.21
N LEU A 129 4.29 -8.77 -0.38
CA LEU A 129 3.45 -9.08 0.78
C LEU A 129 3.81 -8.15 1.94
N PRO A 130 2.84 -7.80 2.80
CA PRO A 130 3.13 -7.10 4.04
C PRO A 130 4.22 -7.83 4.85
N PRO A 131 5.17 -7.10 5.49
CA PRO A 131 6.23 -7.69 6.30
C PRO A 131 5.72 -8.60 7.43
N ARG A 132 4.57 -8.27 8.02
CA ARG A 132 3.86 -9.07 9.04
C ARG A 132 2.42 -9.25 8.59
N PHE A 133 1.97 -10.51 8.41
CA PHE A 133 0.61 -10.82 7.94
C PHE A 133 -0.37 -11.04 9.11
N TYR A 134 0.10 -11.64 10.20
CA TYR A 134 -0.65 -11.90 11.45
C TYR A 134 0.31 -11.87 12.65
N ASP A 135 -0.24 -11.90 13.87
CA ASP A 135 0.57 -11.81 15.10
C ASP A 135 1.47 -13.02 15.33
N GLU A 136 1.04 -14.21 14.95
CA GLU A 136 1.82 -15.45 15.09
C GLU A 136 2.36 -15.94 13.74
N ASP A 137 3.02 -15.07 12.97
CA ASP A 137 3.60 -15.42 11.67
C ASP A 137 4.88 -16.28 11.84
N PRO A 138 4.89 -17.56 11.41
CA PRO A 138 6.05 -18.43 11.57
C PRO A 138 7.29 -17.98 10.79
N ARG A 139 7.13 -17.07 9.82
CA ARG A 139 8.23 -16.49 9.04
C ARG A 139 9.02 -15.45 9.86
N LEU A 140 8.42 -14.92 10.93
CA LEU A 140 8.98 -13.87 11.75
C LEU A 140 9.71 -14.44 12.96
N GLY A 141 11.03 -14.57 12.82
CA GLY A 141 11.93 -14.82 13.94
C GLY A 141 12.34 -13.53 14.67
N PRO A 142 13.09 -13.63 15.78
CA PRO A 142 13.54 -12.48 16.56
C PRO A 142 14.47 -11.53 15.78
N SER A 143 15.17 -12.03 14.74
CA SER A 143 16.02 -11.21 13.87
C SER A 143 15.25 -10.28 12.94
N SER A 144 13.97 -10.57 12.67
CA SER A 144 13.15 -9.78 11.75
C SER A 144 12.77 -8.40 12.31
N ALA A 145 12.79 -8.25 13.65
CA ALA A 145 12.37 -7.06 14.38
C ALA A 145 10.96 -6.54 13.99
N GLN A 146 10.08 -7.41 13.49
CA GLN A 146 8.69 -7.07 13.11
C GLN A 146 7.67 -7.33 14.23
N LYS A 147 8.06 -8.12 15.24
CA LYS A 147 7.26 -8.43 16.42
C LYS A 147 8.19 -8.34 17.63
N PHE A 148 7.74 -7.61 18.64
CA PHE A 148 8.43 -7.54 19.92
C PHE A 148 7.56 -8.14 21.01
N GLU A 149 8.17 -8.93 21.89
CA GLU A 149 7.47 -9.54 23.03
C GLU A 149 6.90 -8.50 24.02
N GLY A 150 7.35 -7.25 23.96
CA GLY A 150 6.80 -6.13 24.73
C GLY A 150 5.53 -5.51 24.12
N GLU A 151 5.17 -5.85 22.89
CA GLU A 151 3.92 -5.42 22.25
C GLU A 151 2.76 -6.21 22.84
N ASP A 152 2.33 -5.78 24.02
CA ASP A 152 1.24 -6.43 24.73
C ASP A 152 -0.13 -6.08 24.12
N LEU A 153 -0.54 -6.92 23.17
CA LEU A 153 -1.85 -6.82 22.52
C LEU A 153 -3.02 -7.13 23.46
N GLN A 154 -2.77 -7.84 24.57
CA GLN A 154 -3.79 -8.27 25.52
C GLN A 154 -3.91 -7.34 26.74
N ASN A 155 -3.30 -6.15 26.70
CA ASN A 155 -3.28 -5.22 27.82
C ASN A 155 -4.67 -4.94 28.40
N GLU A 156 -5.65 -4.64 27.53
CA GLU A 156 -7.02 -4.36 27.96
C GLU A 156 -7.68 -5.55 28.66
N GLN A 157 -7.44 -6.77 28.16
CA GLN A 157 -7.97 -8.01 28.73
C GLN A 157 -7.33 -8.27 30.10
N ARG A 158 -6.01 -8.12 30.22
CA ARG A 158 -5.30 -8.24 31.49
C ARG A 158 -5.81 -7.22 32.51
N ALA A 159 -5.93 -5.96 32.11
CA ALA A 159 -6.43 -4.89 32.97
C ALA A 159 -7.89 -5.12 33.40
N LYS A 160 -8.71 -5.77 32.56
CA LYS A 160 -10.07 -6.18 32.93
C LYS A 160 -10.05 -7.27 34.00
N ILE A 161 -9.26 -8.33 33.80
CA ILE A 161 -9.14 -9.43 34.77
C ILE A 161 -8.62 -8.90 36.11
N GLN A 162 -7.57 -8.08 36.11
CA GLN A 162 -7.02 -7.47 37.33
C GLN A 162 -8.04 -6.63 38.08
N ARG A 163 -8.87 -5.85 37.38
CA ARG A 163 -9.96 -5.08 38.00
C ARG A 163 -11.02 -5.98 38.61
N GLU A 164 -11.35 -7.09 37.96
CA GLU A 164 -12.31 -8.08 38.48
C GLU A 164 -11.77 -8.77 39.73
N GLU A 165 -10.49 -9.15 39.74
CA GLU A 165 -9.80 -9.73 40.91
C GLU A 165 -9.79 -8.76 42.10
N ILE A 166 -9.35 -7.51 41.86
CA ILE A 166 -9.33 -6.47 42.91
C ILE A 166 -10.73 -6.22 43.46
N ARG A 167 -11.74 -6.17 42.59
CA ARG A 167 -13.14 -6.01 43.01
C ARG A 167 -13.59 -7.16 43.89
N ALA A 168 -13.31 -8.40 43.51
CA ALA A 168 -13.67 -9.58 44.29
C ALA A 168 -13.01 -9.58 45.67
N TRP A 169 -11.73 -9.18 45.75
CA TRP A 169 -11.01 -9.04 47.03
C TRP A 169 -11.60 -7.95 47.92
N LEU A 170 -11.90 -6.78 47.37
CA LEU A 170 -12.53 -5.69 48.12
C LEU A 170 -13.92 -6.09 48.62
N ASP A 171 -14.72 -6.74 47.78
CA ASP A 171 -16.04 -7.24 48.16
C ASP A 171 -15.94 -8.25 49.31
N GLN A 172 -14.94 -9.14 49.28
CA GLN A 172 -14.69 -10.07 50.38
C GLN A 172 -14.30 -9.33 51.67
N GLN A 173 -13.35 -8.40 51.61
CA GLN A 173 -12.92 -7.62 52.78
C GLN A 173 -14.08 -6.82 53.40
N VAL A 174 -14.92 -6.20 52.55
CA VAL A 174 -16.10 -5.46 53.00
C VAL A 174 -17.10 -6.40 53.69
N ARG A 175 -17.33 -7.61 53.14
CA ARG A 175 -18.20 -8.60 53.78
C ARG A 175 -17.65 -9.05 55.14
N GLU A 176 -16.37 -9.40 55.21
CA GLU A 176 -15.72 -9.82 56.46
C GLU A 176 -15.80 -8.71 57.52
N LYS A 177 -15.49 -7.47 57.14
CA LYS A 177 -15.60 -6.31 58.04
C LYS A 177 -17.05 -6.11 58.51
N ASN A 178 -18.02 -6.13 57.60
CA ASN A 178 -19.43 -5.95 57.96
C ASN A 178 -19.95 -7.07 58.88
N MET A 179 -19.46 -8.31 58.71
CA MET A 179 -19.80 -9.43 59.59
C MET A 179 -19.18 -9.24 60.98
N ALA A 180 -17.90 -8.86 61.04
CA ALA A 180 -17.23 -8.55 62.31
C ALA A 180 -17.90 -7.39 63.06
N ASP A 181 -18.27 -6.32 62.36
CA ASP A 181 -18.98 -5.17 62.94
C ASP A 181 -20.36 -5.57 63.48
N LYS A 182 -21.07 -6.48 62.81
CA LYS A 182 -22.35 -7.01 63.30
C LYS A 182 -22.16 -7.88 64.54
N GLU A 183 -21.13 -8.73 64.55
CA GLU A 183 -20.80 -9.58 65.69
C GLU A 183 -20.41 -8.75 66.92
N GLN A 184 -19.58 -7.72 66.73
CA GLN A 184 -19.26 -6.77 67.81
C GLN A 184 -20.50 -6.07 68.35
N LYS A 185 -21.38 -5.55 67.49
CA LYS A 185 -22.62 -4.91 67.94
C LYS A 185 -23.52 -5.89 68.71
N ALA A 186 -23.66 -7.12 68.24
CA ALA A 186 -24.45 -8.15 68.93
C ALA A 186 -23.84 -8.51 70.29
N ALA A 187 -22.51 -8.61 70.37
CA ALA A 187 -21.80 -8.84 71.63
C ALA A 187 -21.98 -7.67 72.61
N ASP A 188 -21.88 -6.43 72.14
CA ASP A 188 -22.11 -5.22 72.94
C ASP A 188 -23.55 -5.14 73.45
N GLU A 189 -24.54 -5.47 72.61
CA GLU A 189 -25.96 -5.53 72.98
C GLU A 189 -26.21 -6.62 74.03
N ALA A 190 -25.66 -7.82 73.85
CA ALA A 190 -25.76 -8.90 74.82
C ALA A 190 -25.09 -8.53 76.15
N TYR A 191 -23.94 -7.85 76.13
CA TYR A 191 -23.26 -7.36 77.32
C TYR A 191 -24.10 -6.32 78.07
N LYS A 192 -24.71 -5.36 77.35
CA LYS A 192 -25.62 -4.36 77.94
C LYS A 192 -26.83 -5.03 78.59
N ALA A 193 -27.47 -5.97 77.89
CA ALA A 193 -28.61 -6.71 78.43
C ALA A 193 -28.26 -7.48 79.71
N ALA A 194 -27.11 -8.17 79.73
CA ALA A 194 -26.63 -8.87 80.92
C ALA A 194 -26.30 -7.91 82.08
N ALA A 195 -25.75 -6.73 81.79
CA ALA A 195 -25.49 -5.70 82.79
C ALA A 195 -26.79 -5.13 83.39
N ASP A 196 -27.79 -4.88 82.56
CA ASP A 196 -29.12 -4.41 82.96
C ASP A 196 -29.86 -5.47 83.81
N GLU A 197 -29.80 -6.75 83.40
CA GLU A 197 -30.34 -7.87 84.19
C GLU A 197 -29.70 -7.93 85.57
N LYS A 198 -28.37 -7.86 85.65
CA LYS A 198 -27.63 -7.83 86.94
C LYS A 198 -28.02 -6.62 87.80
N TYR A 199 -28.27 -5.47 87.18
CA TYR A 199 -28.73 -4.28 87.89
C TYR A 199 -30.14 -4.47 88.45
N CYS A 200 -31.09 -4.98 87.65
CA CYS A 200 -32.45 -5.29 88.07
C CYS A 200 -32.48 -6.36 89.17
N GLU A 201 -31.69 -7.43 89.05
CA GLU A 201 -31.53 -8.45 90.10
C GLU A 201 -31.07 -7.83 91.42
N LYS A 202 -30.07 -6.95 91.38
CA LYS A 202 -29.57 -6.25 92.57
C LYS A 202 -30.64 -5.37 93.21
N GLN A 203 -31.40 -4.63 92.40
CA GLN A 203 -32.51 -3.81 92.90
C GLN A 203 -33.61 -4.65 93.54
N ASN A 204 -34.00 -5.76 92.90
CA ASN A 204 -34.99 -6.69 93.45
C ASN A 204 -34.51 -7.32 94.76
N ARG A 205 -33.24 -7.74 94.83
CA ARG A 205 -32.65 -8.27 96.06
C ARG A 205 -32.64 -7.24 97.18
N ASN A 206 -32.24 -5.99 96.88
CA ASN A 206 -32.30 -4.91 97.85
C ASN A 206 -33.74 -4.69 98.35
N ARG A 207 -34.72 -4.69 97.44
CA ARG A 207 -36.13 -4.54 97.79
C ARG A 207 -36.63 -5.69 98.67
N GLN A 208 -36.31 -6.93 98.33
CA GLN A 208 -36.60 -8.10 99.16
C GLN A 208 -35.98 -7.95 100.55
N THR A 209 -34.70 -7.60 100.66
CA THR A 209 -34.07 -7.40 101.97
C THR A 209 -34.74 -6.29 102.79
N THR A 210 -35.21 -5.20 102.15
CA THR A 210 -35.95 -4.16 102.86
C THR A 210 -37.32 -4.64 103.33
N GLU A 211 -38.02 -5.43 102.52
CA GLU A 211 -39.32 -6.03 102.85
C GLU A 211 -39.16 -7.04 104.01
N ASP A 212 -38.15 -7.91 103.95
CA ASP A 212 -37.82 -8.88 105.00
C ASP A 212 -37.48 -8.17 106.32
N ASN A 213 -36.63 -7.14 106.27
CA ASN A 213 -36.28 -6.34 107.45
C ASN A 213 -37.53 -5.67 108.06
N MET A 214 -38.43 -5.13 107.23
CA MET A 214 -39.69 -4.54 107.71
C MET A 214 -40.61 -5.59 108.34
N ALA A 215 -40.71 -6.78 107.73
CA ALA A 215 -41.50 -7.88 108.26
C ALA A 215 -40.94 -8.37 109.61
N GLU A 216 -39.61 -8.46 109.76
CA GLU A 216 -38.97 -8.81 111.02
C GLU A 216 -39.26 -7.78 112.12
N ILE A 217 -39.15 -6.48 111.82
CA ILE A 217 -39.51 -5.41 112.76
C ILE A 217 -40.98 -5.50 113.13
N TYR A 218 -41.88 -5.64 112.16
CA TYR A 218 -43.32 -5.73 112.40
C TYR A 218 -43.64 -6.94 113.29
N ASN A 219 -43.14 -8.13 112.92
CA ASN A 219 -43.32 -9.36 113.68
C ASN A 219 -42.79 -9.21 115.11
N SER A 220 -41.64 -8.56 115.29
CA SER A 220 -41.06 -8.28 116.61
C SER A 220 -41.96 -7.37 117.45
N LEU A 221 -42.48 -6.27 116.87
CA LEU A 221 -43.37 -5.33 117.54
C LEU A 221 -44.72 -5.95 117.92
N THR A 222 -45.28 -6.82 117.08
CA THR A 222 -46.54 -7.53 117.37
C THR A 222 -46.35 -8.77 118.24
N SER A 223 -45.12 -9.25 118.41
CA SER A 223 -44.82 -10.41 119.24
C SER A 223 -45.33 -10.22 120.66
N ASP A 224 -45.85 -11.29 121.23
CA ASP A 224 -46.37 -11.39 122.60
C ASP A 224 -45.39 -10.90 123.68
N LEU A 225 -44.09 -10.94 123.38
CA LEU A 225 -43.04 -10.43 124.26
C LEU A 225 -43.13 -8.90 124.41
N LEU A 226 -43.25 -8.16 123.30
CA LEU A 226 -43.27 -6.70 123.29
C LEU A 226 -44.68 -6.09 123.41
N SER A 227 -45.70 -6.78 122.90
CA SER A 227 -47.10 -6.32 122.99
C SER A 227 -47.70 -6.53 124.38
N GLU A 228 -47.03 -7.31 125.24
CA GLU A 228 -47.46 -7.70 126.58
C GLU A 228 -48.91 -8.18 126.65
N SER A 229 -49.34 -8.93 125.64
CA SER A 229 -50.70 -9.47 125.58
C SER A 229 -51.02 -10.30 126.83
N HIS A 230 -52.13 -9.99 127.49
CA HIS A 230 -52.59 -10.73 128.68
C HIS A 230 -53.18 -12.10 128.34
N GLU A 231 -53.46 -12.35 127.06
CA GLU A 231 -54.02 -13.61 126.56
C GLU A 231 -53.01 -14.76 126.64
N VAL A 232 -51.72 -14.44 126.57
CA VAL A 232 -50.60 -15.41 126.65
C VAL A 232 -50.59 -16.15 127.99
N ALA A 233 -51.11 -15.52 129.05
CA ALA A 233 -51.21 -16.15 130.36
C ALA A 233 -52.37 -17.17 130.45
N GLN A 234 -53.20 -17.33 129.42
CA GLN A 234 -54.31 -18.28 129.42
C GLN A 234 -53.81 -19.70 129.22
N SER A 235 -54.20 -20.62 130.11
CA SER A 235 -53.76 -22.02 130.04
C SER A 235 -54.64 -22.83 129.09
N ASN A 236 -54.02 -23.65 128.24
CA ASN A 236 -54.73 -24.63 127.39
C ASN A 236 -55.45 -25.72 128.22
N LEU A 237 -55.15 -25.87 129.51
CA LEU A 237 -55.77 -26.85 130.42
C LEU A 237 -57.05 -26.35 131.10
N GLY A 238 -57.54 -25.15 130.76
CA GLY A 238 -58.85 -24.67 131.21
C GLY A 238 -59.01 -23.15 131.19
N LEU A 239 -60.21 -22.67 130.84
CA LEU A 239 -60.54 -21.25 130.62
C LEU A 239 -60.20 -20.32 131.81
N ASP A 240 -60.31 -20.83 133.03
CA ASP A 240 -60.05 -20.07 134.27
C ASP A 240 -58.66 -20.28 134.87
N ARG A 241 -57.82 -21.11 134.24
CA ARG A 241 -56.43 -21.31 134.68
C ARG A 241 -55.51 -20.31 134.00
N ARG A 242 -54.51 -19.85 134.75
CA ARG A 242 -53.46 -18.95 134.27
C ARG A 242 -52.09 -19.58 134.44
N ILE A 243 -51.20 -19.35 133.47
CA ILE A 243 -49.82 -19.81 133.48
C ILE A 243 -49.01 -18.90 134.40
N GLY A 244 -48.49 -19.44 135.50
CA GLY A 244 -47.92 -18.65 136.60
C GLY A 244 -46.74 -17.76 136.21
N PHE A 245 -45.81 -18.25 135.38
CA PHE A 245 -44.60 -17.52 135.02
C PHE A 245 -44.81 -16.41 133.97
N VAL A 246 -45.97 -16.37 133.30
CA VAL A 246 -46.31 -15.34 132.29
C VAL A 246 -47.44 -14.42 132.76
N TYR A 247 -47.85 -14.53 134.03
CA TYR A 247 -48.99 -13.79 134.55
C TYR A 247 -48.65 -12.31 134.78
N LYS A 248 -49.36 -11.41 134.08
CA LYS A 248 -49.14 -9.95 134.09
C LYS A 248 -50.26 -9.15 134.78
N GLY A 249 -50.97 -9.75 135.73
CA GLY A 249 -52.04 -9.09 136.50
C GLY A 249 -53.43 -9.15 135.85
N MET A 250 -54.41 -8.46 136.48
CA MET A 250 -55.83 -8.54 136.09
C MET A 250 -56.20 -7.59 134.94
N THR A 251 -56.96 -8.10 133.97
CA THR A 251 -57.43 -7.31 132.81
C THR A 251 -58.29 -6.13 133.26
N ALA A 252 -58.24 -5.02 132.51
CA ALA A 252 -59.00 -3.81 132.84
C ALA A 252 -60.52 -4.04 132.94
N LYS A 253 -61.07 -5.00 132.19
CA LYS A 253 -62.48 -5.41 132.29
C LYS A 253 -62.78 -6.11 133.63
N LYS A 254 -61.92 -7.06 134.06
CA LYS A 254 -62.04 -7.72 135.37
C LYS A 254 -61.88 -6.73 136.53
N ARG A 255 -60.91 -5.80 136.42
CA ARG A 255 -60.77 -4.70 137.39
C ARG A 255 -61.98 -3.75 137.42
N LYS A 256 -62.61 -3.46 136.28
CA LYS A 256 -63.83 -2.64 136.23
C LYS A 256 -65.06 -3.37 136.77
N SER A 257 -65.17 -4.69 136.60
CA SER A 257 -66.24 -5.47 137.24
C SER A 257 -66.05 -5.58 138.76
N GLU A 258 -64.81 -5.60 139.24
CA GLU A 258 -64.50 -5.57 140.69
C GLU A 258 -64.53 -4.14 141.28
N GLY A 259 -64.30 -3.10 140.47
CA GLY A 259 -64.37 -1.68 140.86
C GLY A 259 -65.76 -1.06 140.75
N ARG A 260 -66.73 -1.72 140.09
CA ARG A 260 -68.15 -1.31 140.09
C ARG A 260 -68.90 -1.76 141.34
N SER A 261 -68.26 -2.49 142.25
CA SER A 261 -68.82 -2.90 143.55
C SER A 261 -68.43 -2.00 144.73
N THR A 262 -67.76 -0.86 144.50
CA THR A 262 -67.38 0.07 145.59
C THR A 262 -67.62 1.54 145.24
N SER A 263 -68.89 1.94 145.20
CA SER A 263 -69.42 3.23 145.70
C SER A 263 -70.96 3.20 145.65
N PRO A 264 -71.73 3.75 146.63
CA PRO A 264 -71.34 4.40 147.89
C PRO A 264 -72.07 3.89 149.16
N ASN A 265 -71.39 4.00 150.29
CA ASN A 265 -71.88 4.59 151.55
C ASN A 265 -70.68 4.86 152.46
#